data_AF-A0A7C4NDI4-F1
#
_entry.id   AF-A0A7C4NDI4-F1
#
_cell.length_a   1.000
_cell.length_b   1.000
_cell.length_c   1.000
_cell.angle_alpha   90.00
_cell.angle_beta   90.00
_cell.angle_gamma   90.00
#
_symmetry.space_group_name_H-M   'P 1'
#
loop_
_entity.id
_entity.type
_entity.pdbx_description
1 polymer ?
#
loop_
_entity_poly.entity_id
_entity_poly.type
_entity_poly.pdbx_seq_one_letter_code
_entity_poly.pdbx_strand_id
1 'polypeptide(L)'
;MKLLRFFDRRWIGIVLIGLGLWLTSGETGRAAPTAIGVRRINAPFLSGPIPTREMAVAWFGQVTPDSNYADIRVAYNDTELQIMLAIMDRRLWYDESPAPADLTLWDGATIYLDKNGTVGSTLSPTAYRFDGQLNWWENPRTGWQAAYRGNGAGWASAAVAFTTVTGYRWESDTVGGFNNNQNNRGWIIVYHIPFSSLGLSGPPPQGTVWALGAAVHDRDVAATPGADKFWPETLNPTQPVSWGQLRFGVPWYTHMPAAPRGTLVVRHGSNGAVVPDAQVGGWTNCGQNVGDYFADWGAINYAGVQWINVQNQSDIADWPCFARYYVNFPMNVPAGKTIISATVTLRLFGHAGGDAAAPSYIQVLSIDQDWSENTITWNNAPLAAENLGGQWVNPMVNPVYPGIPISWDVSRAAAEAYANGQPLRLAFYSADSDYHSGRYFYTSDNVDAQVRPILTVTWGDALVL
;
A
#
# COMPACT_ATOMS: atom_id res chain seq x y z
N MET A 1 -21.97 0.74 84.45
CA MET A 1 -20.95 0.40 85.45
C MET A 1 -19.59 0.93 84.98
N LYS A 2 -19.07 1.95 85.67
CA LYS A 2 -17.67 2.44 85.81
C LYS A 2 -16.74 2.54 84.57
N LEU A 3 -16.32 3.78 84.23
CA LEU A 3 -14.96 4.39 84.30
C LEU A 3 -14.05 4.09 83.09
N LEU A 4 -13.68 5.05 82.24
CA LEU A 4 -12.66 6.15 82.33
C LEU A 4 -11.21 5.76 81.99
N ARG A 5 -10.71 6.45 80.93
CA ARG A 5 -9.36 7.02 80.67
C ARG A 5 -8.16 6.08 80.40
N PHE A 6 -7.45 6.31 79.29
CA PHE A 6 -6.34 7.28 79.19
C PHE A 6 -5.96 7.59 77.73
N PHE A 7 -5.52 8.82 77.50
CA PHE A 7 -4.95 9.36 76.26
C PHE A 7 -3.57 8.75 75.96
N ASP A 8 -3.21 8.53 74.70
CA ASP A 8 -1.99 9.16 74.17
C ASP A 8 -2.03 9.34 72.64
N ARG A 9 -1.52 10.49 72.20
CA ARG A 9 -1.38 10.92 70.80
C ARG A 9 -0.02 10.45 70.30
N ARG A 10 0.05 9.85 69.11
CA ARG A 10 1.12 10.12 68.10
C ARG A 10 0.85 9.45 66.75
N TRP A 11 0.57 10.32 65.78
CA TRP A 11 1.03 10.36 64.38
C TRP A 11 0.87 9.15 63.42
N ILE A 12 -0.10 9.34 62.51
CA ILE A 12 -0.05 9.28 61.03
C ILE A 12 0.49 8.00 60.36
N GLY A 13 -0.42 7.35 59.63
CA GLY A 13 -0.14 6.39 58.57
C GLY A 13 -1.43 5.96 57.87
N ILE A 14 -2.19 6.90 57.28
CA ILE A 14 -3.34 6.57 56.43
C ILE A 14 -2.80 6.13 55.07
N VAL A 15 -2.82 4.82 54.83
CA VAL A 15 -2.66 4.24 53.50
C VAL A 15 -3.99 4.44 52.77
N LEU A 16 -4.07 5.48 51.94
CA LEU A 16 -5.13 5.64 50.95
C LEU A 16 -4.82 4.70 49.78
N ILE A 17 -5.51 3.57 49.73
CA ILE A 17 -5.59 2.72 48.54
C ILE A 17 -6.42 3.51 47.51
N GLY A 18 -5.73 4.26 46.66
CA GLY A 18 -6.32 4.86 45.47
C GLY A 18 -6.61 3.76 44.44
N LEU A 19 -7.86 3.29 44.39
CA LEU A 19 -8.39 2.64 43.20
C LEU A 19 -8.45 3.69 42.09
N GLY A 20 -7.37 3.79 41.31
CA GLY A 20 -7.38 4.45 40.02
C GLY A 20 -8.24 3.64 39.06
N LEU A 21 -9.52 3.99 38.95
CA LEU A 21 -10.32 3.67 37.77
C LEU A 21 -9.64 4.36 36.58
N TRP A 22 -8.83 3.61 35.84
CA TRP A 22 -8.45 3.99 34.48
C TRP A 22 -9.70 3.87 33.61
N LEU A 23 -10.43 4.97 33.51
CA LEU A 23 -11.27 5.21 32.34
C LEU A 23 -10.33 5.31 31.14
N THR A 24 -10.06 4.20 30.48
CA THR A 24 -9.50 4.20 29.13
C THR A 24 -10.58 4.77 28.21
N SER A 25 -10.65 6.09 28.11
CA SER A 25 -11.30 6.73 26.98
C SER A 25 -10.59 6.23 25.73
N GLY A 26 -11.31 5.49 24.89
CA GLY A 26 -10.81 5.02 23.61
C GLY A 26 -10.43 6.22 22.74
N GLU A 27 -9.15 6.56 22.71
CA GLU A 27 -8.57 7.29 21.58
C GLU A 27 -8.43 6.32 20.40
N THR A 28 -9.56 5.83 19.89
CA THR A 28 -9.58 5.06 18.65
C THR A 28 -9.40 6.05 17.51
N GLY A 29 -8.18 6.16 16.96
CA GLY A 29 -7.97 6.93 15.74
C GLY A 29 -6.56 7.45 15.47
N ARG A 30 -5.80 7.82 16.51
CA ARG A 30 -4.50 8.47 16.32
C ARG A 30 -3.42 7.42 16.01
N ALA A 31 -2.95 7.39 14.77
CA ALA A 31 -1.80 6.57 14.39
C ALA A 31 -0.50 7.32 14.67
N ALA A 32 0.47 6.65 15.29
CA ALA A 32 1.83 7.16 15.37
C ALA A 32 2.44 7.25 13.95
N PRO A 33 3.31 8.26 13.70
CA PRO A 33 4.05 8.37 12.45
C PRO A 33 4.70 7.07 12.01
N THR A 34 4.70 6.79 10.71
CA THR A 34 5.49 5.68 10.19
C THR A 34 6.96 6.12 10.18
N ALA A 35 7.81 5.36 10.88
CA ALA A 35 9.24 5.65 10.88
C ALA A 35 9.82 5.42 9.47
N ILE A 36 10.87 6.16 9.11
CA ILE A 36 11.59 5.99 7.85
C ILE A 36 12.05 4.52 7.72
N GLY A 37 11.83 3.91 6.55
CA GLY A 37 12.16 2.52 6.29
C GLY A 37 11.11 1.50 6.74
N VAL A 38 10.02 1.93 7.38
CA VAL A 38 8.88 1.06 7.72
C VAL A 38 7.85 1.13 6.61
N ARG A 39 7.47 -0.03 6.06
CA ARG A 39 6.36 -0.17 5.10
C ARG A 39 5.07 -0.47 5.87
N ARG A 40 3.99 0.24 5.56
CA ARG A 40 2.66 0.04 6.15
C ARG A 40 1.57 0.04 5.08
N ILE A 41 0.65 -0.92 5.18
CA ILE A 41 -0.62 -0.92 4.47
C ILE A 41 -1.74 -0.68 5.49
N ASN A 42 -2.45 0.42 5.31
CA ASN A 42 -3.70 0.72 5.99
C ASN A 42 -4.85 0.11 5.21
N ALA A 43 -5.30 -1.08 5.61
CA ALA A 43 -6.37 -1.78 4.92
C ALA A 43 -7.72 -1.10 5.22
N PRO A 44 -8.53 -0.73 4.23
CA PRO A 44 -9.87 -0.21 4.46
C PRO A 44 -10.82 -1.32 4.92
N PHE A 45 -11.76 -0.94 5.78
CA PHE A 45 -12.96 -1.74 6.04
C PHE A 45 -13.98 -1.46 4.95
N LEU A 46 -14.52 -2.52 4.34
CA LEU A 46 -15.57 -2.43 3.32
C LEU A 46 -16.75 -3.30 3.75
N SER A 47 -17.95 -2.72 3.78
CA SER A 47 -19.16 -3.46 4.15
C SER A 47 -19.59 -4.42 3.03
N GLY A 48 -19.79 -5.70 3.36
CA GLY A 48 -20.23 -6.71 2.40
C GLY A 48 -19.08 -7.26 1.54
N PRO A 49 -19.34 -7.63 0.27
CA PRO A 49 -18.28 -8.07 -0.64
C PRO A 49 -17.20 -6.99 -0.81
N ILE A 50 -15.94 -7.41 -0.88
CA ILE A 50 -14.78 -6.51 -1.02
C ILE A 50 -14.55 -6.22 -2.51
N PRO A 51 -14.87 -5.03 -3.03
CA PRO A 51 -14.53 -4.65 -4.40
C PRO A 51 -13.03 -4.37 -4.53
N THR A 52 -12.37 -5.00 -5.51
CA THR A 52 -10.91 -4.86 -5.70
C THR A 52 -10.46 -3.42 -5.96
N ARG A 53 -11.31 -2.61 -6.61
CA ARG A 53 -11.08 -1.18 -6.88
C ARG A 53 -10.94 -0.29 -5.64
N GLU A 54 -11.39 -0.75 -4.47
CA GLU A 54 -11.37 0.03 -3.23
C GLU A 54 -10.36 -0.49 -2.21
N MET A 55 -9.59 -1.54 -2.56
CA MET A 55 -8.54 -2.08 -1.71
C MET A 55 -7.36 -1.11 -1.61
N ALA A 56 -6.70 -1.06 -0.45
CA ALA A 56 -5.43 -0.36 -0.34
C ALA A 56 -4.39 -1.03 -1.25
N VAL A 57 -3.54 -0.25 -1.92
CA VAL A 57 -2.48 -0.78 -2.80
C VAL A 57 -1.08 -0.41 -2.30
N ALA A 58 -0.14 -1.33 -2.43
CA ALA A 58 1.30 -1.10 -2.39
C ALA A 58 1.98 -1.99 -3.44
N TRP A 59 3.30 -1.89 -3.60
CA TRP A 59 4.01 -2.67 -4.61
C TRP A 59 5.44 -3.02 -4.23
N PHE A 60 6.01 -3.97 -4.98
CA PHE A 60 7.39 -4.44 -4.88
C PHE A 60 7.81 -5.22 -6.14
N GLY A 61 9.11 -5.52 -6.24
CA GLY A 61 9.67 -6.22 -7.40
C GLY A 61 9.94 -5.30 -8.59
N GLN A 62 10.24 -5.91 -9.73
CA GLN A 62 10.68 -5.23 -10.96
C GLN A 62 10.16 -6.00 -12.17
N VAL A 63 9.89 -5.29 -13.25
CA VAL A 63 9.55 -5.86 -14.56
C VAL A 63 10.86 -6.05 -15.33
N THR A 64 11.41 -7.26 -15.30
CA THR A 64 12.56 -7.68 -16.11
C THR A 64 12.30 -9.07 -16.70
N PRO A 65 13.12 -9.57 -17.64
CA PRO A 65 12.94 -10.93 -18.15
C PRO A 65 13.11 -12.05 -17.11
N ASP A 66 13.79 -11.75 -15.99
CA ASP A 66 14.18 -12.73 -14.95
C ASP A 66 13.71 -12.26 -13.54
N SER A 67 12.69 -11.41 -13.47
CA SER A 67 12.16 -10.90 -12.21
C SER A 67 10.67 -10.62 -12.31
N ASN A 68 9.99 -10.90 -11.22
CA ASN A 68 8.58 -10.57 -11.06
C ASN A 68 8.38 -9.20 -10.40
N TYR A 69 7.26 -8.60 -10.76
CA TYR A 69 6.71 -7.41 -10.15
C TYR A 69 5.35 -7.74 -9.55
N ALA A 70 5.00 -7.16 -8.40
CA ALA A 70 3.67 -7.34 -7.84
C ALA A 70 3.08 -6.06 -7.23
N ASP A 71 1.82 -5.81 -7.56
CA ASP A 71 0.94 -5.01 -6.72
C ASP A 71 0.37 -5.90 -5.61
N ILE A 72 0.43 -5.44 -4.36
CA ILE A 72 -0.31 -6.02 -3.23
C ILE A 72 -1.52 -5.14 -2.91
N ARG A 73 -2.70 -5.74 -2.93
CA ARG A 73 -3.97 -5.10 -2.61
C ARG A 73 -4.56 -5.71 -1.34
N VAL A 74 -4.98 -4.89 -0.38
CA VAL A 74 -5.47 -5.38 0.92
C VAL A 74 -6.73 -4.63 1.35
N ALA A 75 -7.73 -5.36 1.81
CA ALA A 75 -8.93 -4.83 2.48
C ALA A 75 -9.53 -5.90 3.39
N TYR A 76 -10.50 -5.52 4.22
CA TYR A 76 -11.22 -6.47 5.05
C TYR A 76 -12.69 -6.07 5.20
N ASN A 77 -13.51 -7.03 5.60
CA ASN A 77 -14.91 -6.82 5.97
C ASN A 77 -15.18 -7.43 7.36
N ASP A 78 -16.45 -7.70 7.69
CA ASP A 78 -16.83 -8.28 8.98
C ASP A 78 -16.36 -9.73 9.18
N THR A 79 -16.02 -10.44 8.09
CA THR A 79 -15.79 -11.90 8.12
C THR A 79 -14.37 -12.31 7.76
N GLU A 80 -13.70 -11.55 6.90
CA GLU A 80 -12.39 -11.94 6.37
C GLU A 80 -11.47 -10.76 6.09
N LEU A 81 -10.17 -11.07 6.11
CA LEU A 81 -9.12 -10.28 5.48
C LEU A 81 -8.90 -10.83 4.06
N GLN A 82 -8.94 -9.94 3.07
CA GLN A 82 -8.65 -10.29 1.68
C GLN A 82 -7.35 -9.61 1.24
N ILE A 83 -6.44 -10.43 0.68
CA ILE A 83 -5.17 -9.96 0.13
C ILE A 83 -5.06 -10.47 -1.30
N MET A 84 -4.88 -9.57 -2.25
CA MET A 84 -4.67 -9.90 -3.66
C MET A 84 -3.26 -9.50 -4.06
N LEU A 85 -2.56 -10.38 -4.77
CA LEU A 85 -1.34 -10.07 -5.49
C LEU A 85 -1.66 -10.08 -6.99
N ALA A 86 -1.29 -9.00 -7.67
CA ALA A 86 -1.35 -8.91 -9.13
C ALA A 86 0.08 -8.86 -9.65
N ILE A 87 0.50 -9.93 -10.33
CA ILE A 87 1.89 -10.27 -10.57
C ILE A 87 2.17 -10.19 -12.07
N MET A 88 3.12 -9.34 -12.45
CA MET A 88 3.67 -9.31 -13.81
C MET A 88 4.79 -10.32 -13.87
N ASP A 89 4.58 -11.34 -14.70
CA ASP A 89 5.39 -12.55 -14.73
C ASP A 89 5.44 -13.05 -16.17
N ARG A 90 6.66 -13.31 -16.66
CA ARG A 90 6.91 -13.58 -18.06
C ARG A 90 6.57 -15.03 -18.41
N ARG A 91 6.85 -16.01 -17.56
CA ARG A 91 6.54 -17.41 -17.87
C ARG A 91 5.89 -18.08 -16.70
N LEU A 92 4.85 -18.85 -17.00
CA LEU A 92 4.02 -19.43 -15.96
C LEU A 92 4.31 -20.93 -15.84
N TRP A 93 4.94 -21.35 -14.74
CA TRP A 93 5.18 -22.74 -14.38
C TRP A 93 4.59 -23.08 -13.01
N TYR A 94 3.86 -24.18 -12.98
CA TYR A 94 3.27 -24.70 -11.76
C TYR A 94 3.31 -26.23 -11.74
N ASP A 95 3.26 -26.79 -10.54
CA ASP A 95 3.18 -28.22 -10.31
C ASP A 95 1.73 -28.68 -10.50
N GLU A 96 1.49 -29.61 -11.42
CA GLU A 96 0.16 -30.18 -11.67
C GLU A 96 -0.23 -31.22 -10.60
N SER A 97 0.69 -31.61 -9.71
CA SER A 97 0.44 -32.56 -8.62
C SER A 97 1.20 -32.16 -7.36
N PRO A 98 0.90 -30.97 -6.80
CA PRO A 98 1.72 -30.33 -5.79
C PRO A 98 1.74 -31.11 -4.47
N ALA A 99 2.91 -31.11 -3.83
CA ALA A 99 3.04 -31.40 -2.41
C ALA A 99 3.07 -30.08 -1.61
N PRO A 100 2.47 -30.01 -0.40
CA PRO A 100 2.46 -28.79 0.42
C PRO A 100 3.85 -28.19 0.69
N ALA A 101 4.89 -29.03 0.79
CA ALA A 101 6.25 -28.61 1.06
C ALA A 101 6.94 -27.93 -0.14
N ASP A 102 6.44 -28.17 -1.35
CA ASP A 102 7.07 -27.74 -2.61
C ASP A 102 6.34 -26.55 -3.24
N LEU A 103 5.24 -26.07 -2.65
CA LEU A 103 4.41 -25.00 -3.22
C LEU A 103 5.20 -23.75 -3.58
N THR A 104 6.21 -23.40 -2.79
CA THR A 104 7.05 -22.20 -2.99
C THR A 104 8.21 -22.41 -3.95
N LEU A 105 8.32 -23.59 -4.58
CA LEU A 105 9.34 -23.89 -5.61
C LEU A 105 8.82 -23.68 -7.04
N TRP A 106 7.63 -23.10 -7.17
CA TRP A 106 6.90 -22.87 -8.42
C TRP A 106 6.28 -21.48 -8.38
N ASP A 107 5.65 -21.05 -9.47
CA ASP A 107 4.93 -19.77 -9.45
C ASP A 107 3.84 -19.82 -8.40
N GLY A 108 4.03 -18.95 -7.42
CA GLY A 108 3.33 -19.01 -6.17
C GLY A 108 3.51 -17.74 -5.39
N ALA A 109 2.76 -17.62 -4.31
CA ALA A 109 2.98 -16.58 -3.35
C ALA A 109 2.84 -17.13 -1.94
N THR A 110 3.42 -16.41 -0.99
CA THR A 110 3.24 -16.67 0.43
C THR A 110 2.81 -15.39 1.13
N ILE A 111 1.78 -15.47 1.96
CA ILE A 111 1.38 -14.41 2.89
C ILE A 111 1.81 -14.77 4.30
N TYR A 112 2.52 -13.86 4.96
CA TYR A 112 2.94 -13.94 6.35
C TYR A 112 2.12 -12.95 7.19
N LEU A 113 1.54 -13.39 8.31
CA LEU A 113 0.81 -12.55 9.25
C LEU A 113 1.27 -12.81 10.67
N ASP A 114 1.56 -11.77 11.45
CA ASP A 114 1.72 -11.91 12.92
C ASP A 114 0.82 -10.93 13.65
N LYS A 115 -0.09 -11.47 14.47
CA LYS A 115 -1.06 -10.68 15.24
C LYS A 115 -0.43 -9.80 16.31
N ASN A 116 0.82 -10.07 16.70
CA ASN A 116 1.54 -9.27 17.69
C ASN A 116 2.21 -8.01 17.09
N GLY A 117 2.10 -7.80 15.77
CA GLY A 117 2.76 -6.69 15.09
C GLY A 117 4.19 -7.01 14.67
N THR A 118 4.92 -6.00 14.21
CA THR A 118 6.31 -6.11 13.72
C THR A 118 7.30 -6.18 14.89
N VAL A 119 7.16 -7.22 15.71
CA VAL A 119 7.96 -7.46 16.92
C VAL A 119 8.51 -8.87 16.93
N GLY A 120 9.64 -9.07 17.60
CA GLY A 120 10.22 -10.40 17.78
C GLY A 120 11.17 -10.82 16.65
N SER A 121 12.31 -11.38 17.05
CA SER A 121 13.34 -11.92 16.16
C SER A 121 13.15 -13.41 15.85
N THR A 122 12.08 -14.02 16.36
CA THR A 122 11.71 -15.41 16.13
C THR A 122 10.19 -15.54 15.98
N LEU A 123 9.76 -16.60 15.30
CA LEU A 123 8.34 -16.89 15.10
C LEU A 123 7.66 -17.26 16.42
N SER A 124 6.41 -16.85 16.58
CA SER A 124 5.57 -17.23 17.73
C SER A 124 4.27 -17.88 17.27
N PRO A 125 3.46 -18.47 18.18
CA PRO A 125 2.15 -18.99 17.82
C PRO A 125 1.14 -17.95 17.32
N THR A 126 1.45 -16.65 17.33
CA THR A 126 0.60 -15.63 16.68
C THR A 126 0.98 -15.39 15.22
N ALA A 127 2.07 -16.00 14.74
CA ALA A 127 2.51 -15.96 13.36
C ALA A 127 1.84 -17.06 12.52
N TYR A 128 1.37 -16.68 11.35
CA TYR A 128 0.74 -17.51 10.34
C TYR A 128 1.48 -17.33 9.01
N ARG A 129 1.51 -18.41 8.23
CA ARG A 129 2.02 -18.44 6.87
C ARG A 129 1.02 -19.17 5.99
N PHE A 130 0.67 -18.57 4.87
CA PHE A 130 -0.28 -19.10 3.89
C PHE A 130 0.42 -19.17 2.54
N ASP A 131 0.69 -20.39 2.09
CA ASP A 131 1.30 -20.64 0.79
C ASP A 131 0.18 -20.92 -0.21
N GLY A 132 0.27 -20.32 -1.40
CA GLY A 132 -0.64 -20.54 -2.51
C GLY A 132 0.13 -20.58 -3.82
N GLN A 133 0.01 -21.68 -4.56
CA GLN A 133 0.60 -21.83 -5.88
C GLN A 133 -0.42 -21.45 -6.96
N LEU A 134 0.08 -20.94 -8.09
CA LEU A 134 -0.67 -20.86 -9.34
C LEU A 134 -1.25 -22.24 -9.68
N ASN A 135 -2.49 -22.26 -10.18
CA ASN A 135 -3.00 -23.42 -10.93
C ASN A 135 -4.02 -22.97 -11.96
N TRP A 136 -4.31 -23.85 -12.91
CA TRP A 136 -5.03 -23.53 -14.13
C TRP A 136 -6.55 -23.73 -14.01
N TRP A 137 -7.03 -24.97 -14.11
CA TRP A 137 -8.45 -25.33 -14.08
C TRP A 137 -8.77 -26.37 -13.01
N GLU A 138 -7.74 -26.87 -12.33
CA GLU A 138 -7.86 -27.92 -11.32
C GLU A 138 -8.70 -27.42 -10.15
N ASN A 139 -9.72 -28.21 -9.83
CA ASN A 139 -10.70 -27.93 -8.78
C ASN A 139 -11.11 -29.27 -8.14
N PRO A 140 -11.09 -29.41 -6.79
CA PRO A 140 -10.71 -28.42 -5.79
C PRO A 140 -9.22 -28.05 -5.80
N ARG A 141 -8.91 -26.77 -5.59
CA ARG A 141 -7.53 -26.23 -5.48
C ARG A 141 -6.83 -26.60 -4.16
N THR A 142 -7.40 -27.49 -3.35
CA THR A 142 -6.92 -27.78 -1.99
C THR A 142 -5.48 -28.30 -1.94
N GLY A 143 -4.95 -28.87 -3.03
CA GLY A 143 -3.54 -29.28 -3.14
C GLY A 143 -2.58 -28.12 -3.38
N TRP A 144 -3.05 -27.00 -3.95
CA TRP A 144 -2.25 -25.82 -4.31
C TRP A 144 -2.22 -24.74 -3.21
N GLN A 145 -2.59 -25.11 -1.99
CA GLN A 145 -2.55 -24.20 -0.85
C GLN A 145 -2.17 -24.95 0.44
N ALA A 146 -1.40 -24.30 1.30
CA ALA A 146 -1.02 -24.84 2.59
C ALA A 146 -0.92 -23.75 3.65
N ALA A 147 -1.23 -24.09 4.90
CA ALA A 147 -1.09 -23.18 6.03
C ALA A 147 -0.11 -23.71 7.07
N TYR A 148 0.57 -22.76 7.71
CA TYR A 148 1.56 -23.02 8.75
C TYR A 148 1.40 -22.01 9.88
N ARG A 149 1.86 -22.41 11.07
CA ARG A 149 1.89 -21.59 12.27
C ARG A 149 3.29 -21.56 12.86
N GLY A 150 3.71 -20.41 13.37
CA GLY A 150 4.96 -20.28 14.09
C GLY A 150 4.93 -21.07 15.40
N ASN A 151 6.07 -21.66 15.79
CA ASN A 151 6.16 -22.48 17.01
C ASN A 151 7.35 -22.11 17.93
N GLY A 152 8.02 -20.98 17.71
CA GLY A 152 9.23 -20.59 18.44
C GLY A 152 10.54 -20.93 17.71
N ALA A 153 10.57 -22.05 16.97
CA ALA A 153 11.75 -22.55 16.28
C ALA A 153 11.65 -22.43 14.75
N GLY A 154 10.43 -22.44 14.21
CA GLY A 154 10.18 -22.39 12.78
C GLY A 154 8.69 -22.42 12.45
N TRP A 155 8.39 -22.74 11.19
CA TRP A 155 7.05 -22.98 10.70
C TRP A 155 6.64 -24.44 10.92
N ALA A 156 5.46 -24.68 11.48
CA ALA A 156 4.85 -26.00 11.58
C ALA A 156 3.56 -26.02 10.78
N SER A 157 3.31 -27.12 10.05
CA SER A 157 2.05 -27.30 9.30
C SER A 157 0.85 -27.18 10.24
N ALA A 158 -0.19 -26.48 9.79
CA ALA A 158 -1.37 -26.19 10.59
C ALA A 158 -2.65 -26.29 9.75
N ALA A 159 -3.71 -26.82 10.35
CA ALA A 159 -5.05 -26.84 9.75
C ALA A 159 -5.76 -25.49 9.98
N VAL A 160 -5.26 -24.43 9.34
CA VAL A 160 -5.90 -23.10 9.35
C VAL A 160 -6.70 -22.94 8.07
N ALA A 161 -8.01 -22.68 8.20
CA ALA A 161 -8.88 -22.51 7.04
C ALA A 161 -8.60 -21.19 6.32
N PHE A 162 -8.39 -21.26 5.01
CA PHE A 162 -8.30 -20.15 4.07
C PHE A 162 -8.53 -20.70 2.66
N THR A 163 -8.80 -19.82 1.69
CA THR A 163 -8.84 -20.21 0.28
C THR A 163 -8.01 -19.28 -0.57
N THR A 164 -7.46 -19.82 -1.66
CA THR A 164 -6.84 -19.04 -2.73
C THR A 164 -7.64 -19.16 -4.02
N VAL A 165 -7.66 -18.06 -4.78
CA VAL A 165 -8.19 -18.03 -6.15
C VAL A 165 -7.12 -17.44 -7.05
N THR A 166 -6.83 -18.09 -8.19
CA THR A 166 -5.89 -17.52 -9.17
C THR A 166 -6.56 -17.22 -10.49
N GLY A 167 -5.96 -16.29 -11.21
CA GLY A 167 -6.28 -15.95 -12.59
C GLY A 167 -4.99 -15.63 -13.33
N TYR A 168 -4.99 -15.68 -14.65
CA TYR A 168 -3.77 -15.52 -15.45
C TYR A 168 -4.12 -14.97 -16.81
N ARG A 169 -3.11 -14.42 -17.49
CA ARG A 169 -3.23 -13.94 -18.86
C ARG A 169 -2.03 -14.35 -19.68
N TRP A 170 -2.32 -14.95 -20.84
CA TRP A 170 -1.33 -15.25 -21.85
C TRP A 170 -0.93 -14.00 -22.62
N GLU A 171 0.15 -14.07 -23.39
CA GLU A 171 0.60 -12.95 -24.22
C GLU A 171 -0.43 -12.60 -25.30
N SER A 172 -1.08 -13.62 -25.88
CA SER A 172 -2.20 -13.49 -26.81
C SER A 172 -3.02 -14.80 -26.86
N ASP A 173 -4.08 -14.82 -27.66
CA ASP A 173 -4.92 -16.02 -27.87
C ASP A 173 -4.15 -17.23 -28.44
N THR A 174 -2.99 -17.00 -29.05
CA THR A 174 -2.17 -18.04 -29.70
C THR A 174 -0.76 -18.18 -29.11
N VAL A 175 -0.38 -17.31 -28.17
CA VAL A 175 0.96 -17.29 -27.56
C VAL A 175 0.85 -17.21 -26.05
N GLY A 176 1.46 -18.16 -25.36
CA GLY A 176 1.50 -18.28 -23.91
C GLY A 176 1.20 -19.70 -23.45
N GLY A 177 0.64 -19.81 -22.24
CA GLY A 177 0.33 -21.08 -21.62
C GLY A 177 1.29 -21.41 -20.48
N PHE A 178 1.06 -22.58 -19.89
CA PHE A 178 1.77 -23.05 -18.72
C PHE A 178 2.86 -24.06 -19.08
N ASN A 179 3.84 -24.19 -18.18
CA ASN A 179 4.85 -25.25 -18.20
C ASN A 179 5.58 -25.35 -19.55
N ASN A 180 5.82 -24.19 -20.16
CA ASN A 180 6.46 -24.07 -21.47
C ASN A 180 7.32 -22.79 -21.53
N ASN A 181 8.01 -22.58 -22.64
CA ASN A 181 8.94 -21.46 -22.81
C ASN A 181 8.33 -20.20 -23.47
N GLN A 182 7.00 -20.16 -23.64
CA GLN A 182 6.28 -19.02 -24.21
C GLN A 182 6.08 -17.94 -23.15
N ASN A 183 6.06 -16.68 -23.60
CA ASN A 183 5.78 -15.56 -22.71
C ASN A 183 4.28 -15.47 -22.40
N ASN A 184 3.98 -14.93 -21.23
CA ASN A 184 2.67 -14.60 -20.71
C ASN A 184 2.64 -13.12 -20.31
N ARG A 185 1.51 -12.63 -19.81
CA ARG A 185 1.40 -11.28 -19.25
C ARG A 185 1.55 -11.26 -17.74
N GLY A 186 1.18 -12.35 -17.08
CA GLY A 186 1.24 -12.47 -15.64
C GLY A 186 -0.01 -13.15 -15.08
N TRP A 187 -0.16 -13.05 -13.78
CA TRP A 187 -1.19 -13.76 -13.04
C TRP A 187 -1.58 -13.04 -11.76
N ILE A 188 -2.67 -13.49 -11.15
CA ILE A 188 -3.18 -12.98 -9.88
C ILE A 188 -3.38 -14.13 -8.91
N ILE A 189 -3.27 -13.83 -7.63
CA ILE A 189 -3.73 -14.71 -6.55
C ILE A 189 -4.44 -13.89 -5.48
N VAL A 190 -5.59 -14.38 -5.04
CA VAL A 190 -6.43 -13.75 -4.01
C VAL A 190 -6.55 -14.71 -2.84
N TYR A 191 -6.13 -14.26 -1.66
CA TYR A 191 -6.25 -14.95 -0.39
C TYR A 191 -7.51 -14.46 0.32
N HIS A 192 -8.38 -15.40 0.67
CA HIS A 192 -9.51 -15.19 1.56
C HIS A 192 -9.19 -15.82 2.92
N ILE A 193 -8.98 -15.00 3.93
CA ILE A 193 -8.56 -15.43 5.28
C ILE A 193 -9.67 -15.07 6.27
N PRO A 194 -10.55 -16.02 6.62
CA PRO A 194 -11.59 -15.78 7.61
C PRO A 194 -11.01 -15.43 8.98
N PHE A 195 -11.53 -14.40 9.65
CA PHE A 195 -11.08 -14.06 11.01
C PHE A 195 -11.29 -15.20 12.02
N SER A 196 -12.33 -16.01 11.80
CA SER A 196 -12.60 -17.21 12.59
C SER A 196 -11.48 -18.25 12.51
N SER A 197 -10.79 -18.38 11.37
CA SER A 197 -9.64 -19.29 11.23
C SER A 197 -8.41 -18.81 11.99
N LEU A 198 -8.33 -17.50 12.23
CA LEU A 198 -7.30 -16.87 13.08
C LEU A 198 -7.69 -16.86 14.57
N GLY A 199 -8.83 -17.46 14.94
CA GLY A 199 -9.34 -17.52 16.30
C GLY A 199 -10.02 -16.24 16.78
N LEU A 200 -10.55 -15.43 15.85
CA LEU A 200 -11.22 -14.16 16.15
C LEU A 200 -12.71 -14.25 15.78
N SER A 201 -13.56 -13.51 16.50
CA SER A 201 -15.01 -13.45 16.23
C SER A 201 -15.40 -12.49 15.11
N GLY A 202 -14.44 -11.72 14.58
CA GLY A 202 -14.61 -10.67 13.59
C GLY A 202 -13.29 -9.90 13.39
N PRO A 203 -13.29 -8.80 12.62
CA PRO A 203 -12.09 -8.03 12.40
C PRO A 203 -11.56 -7.42 13.70
N PRO A 204 -10.24 -7.20 13.80
CA PRO A 204 -9.67 -6.42 14.88
C PRO A 204 -10.25 -5.00 14.94
N PRO A 205 -10.23 -4.35 16.12
CA PRO A 205 -10.60 -2.94 16.23
C PRO A 205 -9.79 -2.06 15.27
N GLN A 206 -10.42 -1.02 14.73
CA GLN A 206 -9.71 -0.05 13.89
C GLN A 206 -8.51 0.56 14.63
N GLY A 207 -7.39 0.67 13.92
CA GLY A 207 -6.11 1.09 14.47
C GLY A 207 -5.22 -0.05 14.95
N THR A 208 -5.72 -1.28 15.05
CA THR A 208 -4.89 -2.46 15.35
C THR A 208 -3.82 -2.63 14.27
N VAL A 209 -2.60 -2.95 14.68
CA VAL A 209 -1.47 -3.21 13.77
C VAL A 209 -0.99 -4.65 13.92
N TRP A 210 -0.97 -5.38 12.82
CA TRP A 210 -0.32 -6.68 12.66
C TRP A 210 0.95 -6.52 11.83
N ALA A 211 1.82 -7.54 11.88
CA ALA A 211 2.85 -7.68 10.85
C ALA A 211 2.25 -8.35 9.63
N LEU A 212 2.63 -7.87 8.44
CA LEU A 212 2.29 -8.44 7.14
C LEU A 212 3.55 -8.57 6.31
N GLY A 213 3.68 -9.72 5.67
CA GLY A 213 4.69 -9.99 4.68
C GLY A 213 4.10 -10.68 3.46
N ALA A 214 4.69 -10.45 2.29
CA ALA A 214 4.38 -11.20 1.09
C ALA A 214 5.68 -11.66 0.41
N ALA A 215 5.67 -12.88 -0.10
CA ALA A 215 6.68 -13.38 -1.03
C ALA A 215 6.00 -13.76 -2.35
N VAL A 216 6.61 -13.42 -3.47
CA VAL A 216 6.29 -13.96 -4.80
C VAL A 216 7.40 -14.92 -5.18
N HIS A 217 7.01 -16.16 -5.43
CA HIS A 217 7.85 -17.26 -5.88
C HIS A 217 7.78 -17.35 -7.40
N ASP A 218 8.90 -17.73 -7.99
CA ASP A 218 9.11 -17.65 -9.43
C ASP A 218 9.69 -18.95 -9.96
N ARG A 219 9.21 -19.37 -11.13
CA ARG A 219 9.81 -20.44 -11.90
C ARG A 219 9.54 -20.24 -13.39
N ASP A 220 10.58 -19.79 -14.07
CA ASP A 220 10.53 -19.61 -15.53
C ASP A 220 10.85 -20.89 -16.35
N VAL A 221 11.32 -21.96 -15.69
CA VAL A 221 11.78 -23.19 -16.34
C VAL A 221 11.58 -24.45 -15.49
N ALA A 222 11.55 -25.61 -16.16
CA ALA A 222 11.36 -26.92 -15.53
C ALA A 222 12.37 -27.30 -14.43
N ALA A 223 13.59 -26.73 -14.41
CA ALA A 223 14.69 -27.28 -13.61
C ALA A 223 14.93 -26.55 -12.27
N THR A 224 14.76 -25.22 -12.22
CA THR A 224 15.23 -24.42 -11.08
C THR A 224 14.29 -23.25 -10.80
N PRO A 225 13.89 -23.02 -9.53
CA PRO A 225 13.17 -21.81 -9.13
C PRO A 225 14.02 -20.55 -9.30
N GLY A 226 13.35 -19.44 -9.61
CA GLY A 226 13.91 -18.09 -9.58
C GLY A 226 14.09 -17.56 -8.16
N ALA A 227 14.56 -16.32 -8.05
CA ALA A 227 14.73 -15.66 -6.77
C ALA A 227 13.42 -15.00 -6.33
N ASP A 228 12.99 -15.31 -5.10
CA ASP A 228 11.80 -14.70 -4.48
C ASP A 228 11.87 -13.16 -4.46
N LYS A 229 10.71 -12.53 -4.59
CA LYS A 229 10.51 -11.10 -4.34
C LYS A 229 9.71 -10.91 -3.07
N PHE A 230 10.09 -9.94 -2.26
CA PHE A 230 9.49 -9.73 -0.95
C PHE A 230 8.87 -8.35 -0.77
N TRP A 231 7.76 -8.31 -0.06
CA TRP A 231 7.23 -7.11 0.58
C TRP A 231 7.13 -7.31 2.10
N PRO A 232 7.66 -6.38 2.92
CA PRO A 232 8.62 -5.35 2.52
C PRO A 232 9.91 -5.99 1.99
N GLU A 233 10.74 -5.17 1.35
CA GLU A 233 12.05 -5.57 0.85
C GLU A 233 13.00 -6.09 1.95
N THR A 234 12.71 -5.77 3.21
CA THR A 234 13.46 -6.21 4.40
C THR A 234 13.03 -7.56 4.95
N LEU A 235 11.97 -8.17 4.39
CA LEU A 235 11.34 -9.35 4.98
C LEU A 235 12.32 -10.51 5.11
N ASN A 236 12.42 -11.03 6.33
CA ASN A 236 12.93 -12.34 6.64
C ASN A 236 11.74 -13.23 7.07
N PRO A 237 11.43 -14.33 6.37
CA PRO A 237 10.26 -15.18 6.65
C PRO A 237 10.17 -15.77 8.07
N THR A 238 11.25 -15.69 8.86
CA THR A 238 11.33 -16.26 10.21
C THR A 238 11.42 -15.21 11.32
N GLN A 239 11.42 -13.91 10.97
CA GLN A 239 11.62 -12.82 11.91
C GLN A 239 10.55 -11.72 11.72
N PRO A 240 9.44 -11.76 12.47
CA PRO A 240 8.34 -10.81 12.29
C PRO A 240 8.72 -9.32 12.47
N VAL A 241 9.79 -9.02 13.21
CA VAL A 241 10.36 -7.66 13.30
C VAL A 241 10.81 -7.08 11.96
N SER A 242 11.09 -7.92 10.97
CA SER A 242 11.53 -7.51 9.63
C SER A 242 10.39 -7.28 8.63
N TRP A 243 9.16 -7.64 9.01
CA TRP A 243 7.97 -7.56 8.15
C TRP A 243 7.40 -6.14 8.12
N GLY A 244 6.45 -5.92 7.21
CA GLY A 244 5.72 -4.67 7.09
C GLY A 244 4.55 -4.62 8.08
N GLN A 245 3.89 -3.49 8.15
CA GLN A 245 2.74 -3.28 9.03
C GLN A 245 1.44 -3.39 8.24
N LEU A 246 0.50 -4.19 8.74
CA LEU A 246 -0.90 -4.15 8.35
C LEU A 246 -1.69 -3.43 9.44
N ARG A 247 -2.23 -2.26 9.14
CA ARG A 247 -3.12 -1.54 10.03
C ARG A 247 -4.56 -1.70 9.58
N PHE A 248 -5.44 -2.06 10.50
CA PHE A 248 -6.88 -2.14 10.23
C PHE A 248 -7.49 -0.74 10.25
N GLY A 249 -8.00 -0.29 9.11
CA GLY A 249 -8.60 1.04 8.91
C GLY A 249 -7.62 2.07 8.36
N VAL A 250 -8.16 3.00 7.58
CA VAL A 250 -7.41 4.15 7.03
C VAL A 250 -7.25 5.21 8.13
N PRO A 251 -6.04 5.75 8.33
CA PRO A 251 -5.79 6.76 9.36
C PRO A 251 -6.42 8.10 9.01
N TRP A 252 -6.87 8.84 10.01
CA TRP A 252 -7.19 10.26 9.88
C TRP A 252 -6.14 11.11 10.60
N TYR A 253 -5.94 12.34 10.14
CA TYR A 253 -5.03 13.26 10.78
C TYR A 253 -5.71 13.96 11.97
N THR A 254 -5.07 13.88 13.14
CA THR A 254 -5.44 14.67 14.32
C THR A 254 -4.20 15.41 14.80
N HIS A 255 -4.32 16.72 14.96
CA HIS A 255 -3.27 17.58 15.48
C HIS A 255 -3.63 18.08 16.88
N MET A 256 -2.63 18.49 17.65
CA MET A 256 -2.88 19.21 18.90
C MET A 256 -3.65 20.51 18.59
N PRO A 257 -4.56 20.98 19.45
CA PRO A 257 -5.24 22.24 19.27
C PRO A 257 -4.23 23.35 18.95
N ALA A 258 -4.45 24.06 17.84
CA ALA A 258 -3.52 25.07 17.34
C ALA A 258 -4.29 26.27 16.82
N ALA A 259 -3.77 27.48 17.09
CA ALA A 259 -4.28 28.71 16.50
C ALA A 259 -3.67 28.91 15.11
N PRO A 260 -4.47 28.97 14.02
CA PRO A 260 -3.96 29.21 12.68
C PRO A 260 -3.14 30.51 12.61
N ARG A 261 -1.96 30.45 12.01
CA ARG A 261 -1.04 31.60 11.87
C ARG A 261 -0.68 31.91 10.43
N GLY A 262 -0.73 30.92 9.55
CA GLY A 262 -0.45 31.15 8.15
C GLY A 262 -0.71 29.95 7.28
N THR A 263 -0.50 30.18 5.98
CA THR A 263 -0.64 29.18 4.93
C THR A 263 0.62 29.19 4.08
N LEU A 264 1.18 28.01 3.87
CA LEU A 264 2.20 27.77 2.84
C LEU A 264 1.50 27.29 1.57
N VAL A 265 1.79 27.91 0.44
CA VAL A 265 1.33 27.46 -0.88
C VAL A 265 2.58 27.16 -1.71
N VAL A 266 2.71 25.93 -2.18
CA VAL A 266 3.85 25.45 -2.95
C VAL A 266 3.38 25.04 -4.34
N ARG A 267 4.03 25.61 -5.35
CA ARG A 267 3.81 25.29 -6.76
C ARG A 267 5.12 25.50 -7.51
N HIS A 268 5.47 24.62 -8.44
CA HIS A 268 6.70 24.74 -9.20
C HIS A 268 6.86 26.12 -9.87
N GLY A 269 8.01 26.76 -9.67
CA GLY A 269 8.35 28.08 -10.20
C GLY A 269 7.77 29.26 -9.39
N SER A 270 6.84 29.03 -8.48
CA SER A 270 6.30 30.09 -7.61
C SER A 270 7.24 30.32 -6.43
N ASN A 271 7.65 31.57 -6.18
CA ASN A 271 8.55 31.95 -5.08
C ASN A 271 9.85 31.13 -5.01
N GLY A 272 10.37 30.70 -6.18
CA GLY A 272 11.58 29.87 -6.27
C GLY A 272 11.40 28.40 -5.87
N ALA A 273 10.17 27.93 -5.64
CA ALA A 273 9.91 26.53 -5.31
C ALA A 273 10.23 25.60 -6.50
N VAL A 274 11.00 24.55 -6.22
CA VAL A 274 11.23 23.43 -7.13
C VAL A 274 10.37 22.27 -6.64
N VAL A 275 9.53 21.73 -7.52
CA VAL A 275 8.60 20.63 -7.22
C VAL A 275 8.86 19.62 -8.34
N PRO A 276 9.85 18.74 -8.20
CA PRO A 276 10.06 17.70 -9.19
C PRO A 276 8.89 16.73 -9.12
N ASP A 277 8.43 16.28 -10.28
CA ASP A 277 7.41 15.26 -10.41
C ASP A 277 7.77 14.27 -11.52
N ALA A 278 7.11 13.12 -11.55
CA ALA A 278 7.42 12.10 -12.54
C ALA A 278 6.24 11.18 -12.83
N GLN A 279 6.10 10.84 -14.11
CA GLN A 279 5.33 9.69 -14.56
C GLN A 279 6.22 8.44 -14.56
N VAL A 280 5.69 7.31 -14.07
CA VAL A 280 6.29 5.98 -14.31
C VAL A 280 5.26 4.99 -14.84
N GLY A 281 5.71 4.02 -15.64
CA GLY A 281 4.86 2.99 -16.27
C GLY A 281 4.39 3.36 -17.67
N GLY A 282 3.16 2.99 -18.03
CA GLY A 282 2.62 3.03 -19.39
C GLY A 282 2.31 4.39 -20.00
N TRP A 283 2.35 5.46 -19.19
CA TRP A 283 1.90 6.81 -19.57
C TRP A 283 0.49 6.79 -20.22
N THR A 284 0.19 7.69 -21.16
CA THR A 284 -1.15 7.80 -21.79
C THR A 284 -1.36 6.86 -22.98
N ASN A 285 -0.34 6.09 -23.38
CA ASN A 285 -0.37 5.21 -24.56
C ASN A 285 -0.07 3.75 -24.22
N CYS A 286 -0.11 3.37 -22.95
CA CYS A 286 0.14 2.00 -22.49
C CYS A 286 1.47 1.39 -22.96
N GLY A 287 2.52 2.21 -23.12
CA GLY A 287 3.79 1.73 -23.62
C GLY A 287 3.74 1.20 -25.05
N GLN A 288 2.81 1.66 -25.90
CA GLN A 288 2.61 1.20 -27.29
C GLN A 288 3.88 1.14 -28.18
N ASN A 289 4.94 1.85 -27.83
CA ASN A 289 6.20 1.87 -28.58
C ASN A 289 7.29 0.97 -27.98
N VAL A 290 6.92 0.12 -27.02
CA VAL A 290 7.81 -0.86 -26.40
C VAL A 290 7.80 -2.14 -27.23
N GLY A 291 8.99 -2.58 -27.64
CA GLY A 291 9.15 -3.84 -28.38
C GLY A 291 9.01 -5.04 -27.45
N ASP A 292 9.86 -5.13 -26.43
CA ASP A 292 9.82 -6.17 -25.40
C ASP A 292 9.41 -5.55 -24.07
N TYR A 293 8.19 -5.85 -23.63
CA TYR A 293 7.65 -5.31 -22.39
C TYR A 293 8.45 -5.72 -21.16
N PHE A 294 8.97 -6.95 -21.11
CA PHE A 294 9.74 -7.40 -19.96
C PHE A 294 11.16 -6.86 -19.98
N ALA A 295 11.77 -6.65 -21.15
CA ALA A 295 13.11 -6.06 -21.22
C ALA A 295 13.11 -4.54 -21.03
N ASP A 296 12.16 -3.83 -21.63
CA ASP A 296 12.29 -2.39 -21.85
C ASP A 296 11.28 -1.54 -21.04
N TRP A 297 10.04 -2.02 -20.81
CA TRP A 297 8.97 -1.19 -20.25
C TRP A 297 9.30 -0.66 -18.85
N GLY A 298 9.86 -1.52 -18.00
CA GLY A 298 10.21 -1.17 -16.63
C GLY A 298 11.30 -0.10 -16.50
N ALA A 299 12.04 0.15 -17.57
CA ALA A 299 13.16 1.09 -17.63
C ALA A 299 12.81 2.45 -18.28
N ILE A 300 11.57 2.65 -18.74
CA ILE A 300 11.18 3.92 -19.37
C ILE A 300 11.19 5.05 -18.35
N ASN A 301 11.73 6.20 -18.77
CA ASN A 301 11.68 7.47 -18.06
C ASN A 301 10.93 8.51 -18.90
N TYR A 302 10.12 9.34 -18.25
CA TYR A 302 9.29 10.36 -18.87
C TYR A 302 9.59 11.77 -18.31
N ALA A 303 10.85 12.08 -18.00
CA ALA A 303 11.22 13.39 -17.48
C ALA A 303 10.76 14.54 -18.40
N GLY A 304 10.28 15.64 -17.81
CA GLY A 304 9.86 16.85 -18.52
C GLY A 304 8.56 16.73 -19.33
N VAL A 305 7.80 15.64 -19.19
CA VAL A 305 6.46 15.54 -19.80
C VAL A 305 5.51 16.56 -19.15
N GLN A 306 4.61 17.13 -19.94
CA GLN A 306 3.69 18.19 -19.47
C GLN A 306 2.35 17.65 -18.90
N TRP A 307 2.16 16.34 -18.95
CA TRP A 307 1.00 15.64 -18.40
C TRP A 307 1.34 14.18 -18.01
N ILE A 308 0.61 13.69 -17.02
CA ILE A 308 0.71 12.34 -16.46
C ILE A 308 -0.59 11.57 -16.62
N ASN A 309 -0.51 10.26 -16.37
CA ASN A 309 -1.63 9.33 -16.24
C ASN A 309 -1.53 8.64 -14.87
N VAL A 310 -2.67 8.48 -14.20
CA VAL A 310 -2.82 7.57 -13.05
C VAL A 310 -3.79 6.47 -13.45
N GLN A 311 -3.32 5.21 -13.47
CA GLN A 311 -4.09 4.09 -14.00
C GLN A 311 -3.66 2.74 -13.41
N ASN A 312 -4.64 1.91 -13.06
CA ASN A 312 -4.50 0.49 -12.73
C ASN A 312 -5.79 -0.24 -13.15
N GLN A 313 -5.76 -1.55 -13.34
CA GLN A 313 -6.92 -2.37 -13.75
C GLN A 313 -6.86 -3.75 -13.09
N SER A 314 -7.95 -4.53 -13.14
CA SER A 314 -7.94 -5.92 -12.62
C SER A 314 -7.47 -6.94 -13.65
N ASP A 315 -7.58 -6.63 -14.95
CA ASP A 315 -7.01 -7.48 -15.97
C ASP A 315 -5.49 -7.31 -15.98
N ILE A 316 -4.77 -8.34 -15.56
CA ILE A 316 -3.31 -8.32 -15.53
C ILE A 316 -2.71 -8.20 -16.93
N ALA A 317 -3.40 -8.57 -18.02
CA ALA A 317 -2.87 -8.40 -19.37
C ALA A 317 -2.57 -6.94 -19.73
N ASP A 318 -3.31 -6.01 -19.12
CA ASP A 318 -3.25 -4.57 -19.41
C ASP A 318 -2.25 -3.83 -18.50
N TRP A 319 -1.39 -4.57 -17.76
CA TRP A 319 -0.34 -3.93 -16.97
C TRP A 319 0.55 -2.96 -17.75
N PRO A 320 0.78 -3.08 -19.07
CA PRO A 320 1.49 -2.05 -19.83
C PRO A 320 0.82 -0.67 -19.78
N CYS A 321 -0.47 -0.58 -19.44
CA CYS A 321 -1.21 0.66 -19.20
C CYS A 321 -1.06 1.21 -17.77
N PHE A 322 -0.49 0.45 -16.83
CA PHE A 322 -0.41 0.87 -15.44
C PHE A 322 0.51 2.06 -15.29
N ALA A 323 0.10 3.05 -14.51
CA ALA A 323 0.68 4.37 -14.52
C ALA A 323 0.61 4.99 -13.13
N ARG A 324 1.76 5.44 -12.61
CA ARG A 324 1.88 6.15 -11.32
C ARG A 324 2.43 7.54 -11.52
N TYR A 325 2.09 8.41 -10.59
CA TYR A 325 2.60 9.77 -10.51
C TYR A 325 3.31 10.02 -9.18
N TYR A 326 4.55 10.50 -9.23
CA TYR A 326 5.36 10.87 -8.06
C TYR A 326 5.55 12.38 -8.02
N VAL A 327 5.56 12.99 -6.83
CA VAL A 327 5.79 14.42 -6.66
C VAL A 327 6.43 14.74 -5.31
N ASN A 328 7.39 15.67 -5.30
CA ASN A 328 8.05 16.16 -4.09
C ASN A 328 7.77 17.64 -3.87
N PHE A 329 7.17 18.01 -2.74
CA PHE A 329 6.97 19.40 -2.34
C PHE A 329 7.94 19.82 -1.23
N PRO A 330 8.67 20.93 -1.38
CA PRO A 330 9.45 21.49 -0.27
C PRO A 330 8.53 21.95 0.89
N MET A 331 8.93 21.66 2.12
CA MET A 331 8.16 21.94 3.34
C MET A 331 8.77 23.10 4.14
N ASN A 332 8.67 24.31 3.61
CA ASN A 332 9.25 25.52 4.22
C ASN A 332 8.31 26.20 5.23
N VAL A 333 7.67 25.43 6.10
CA VAL A 333 6.89 25.96 7.23
C VAL A 333 7.86 26.45 8.32
N PRO A 334 7.61 27.59 9.00
CA PRO A 334 8.50 28.05 10.08
C PRO A 334 8.70 26.98 11.16
N ALA A 335 9.87 26.92 11.79
CA ALA A 335 10.15 25.95 12.85
C ALA A 335 9.21 26.11 14.08
N GLY A 336 8.93 25.00 14.77
CA GLY A 336 8.10 24.97 15.98
C GLY A 336 6.60 25.18 15.76
N LYS A 337 6.12 25.05 14.52
CA LYS A 337 4.70 25.15 14.17
C LYS A 337 4.03 23.78 14.16
N THR A 338 2.72 23.78 14.30
CA THR A 338 1.88 22.60 14.12
C THR A 338 1.25 22.66 12.73
N ILE A 339 1.34 21.58 11.96
CA ILE A 339 0.56 21.43 10.74
C ILE A 339 -0.90 21.19 11.13
N ILE A 340 -1.82 22.02 10.65
CA ILE A 340 -3.25 21.93 10.93
C ILE A 340 -3.93 21.12 9.82
N SER A 341 -3.63 21.46 8.58
CA SER A 341 -4.11 20.74 7.40
C SER A 341 -3.13 20.87 6.24
N ALA A 342 -3.13 19.90 5.34
CA ALA A 342 -2.43 19.98 4.08
C ALA A 342 -3.23 19.30 2.96
N THR A 343 -3.26 19.93 1.80
CA THR A 343 -4.01 19.46 0.64
C THR A 343 -3.16 19.56 -0.61
N VAL A 344 -3.08 18.47 -1.37
CA VAL A 344 -2.53 18.50 -2.74
C VAL A 344 -3.68 18.60 -3.73
N THR A 345 -3.57 19.51 -4.68
CA THR A 345 -4.52 19.69 -5.77
C THR A 345 -3.84 19.43 -7.11
N LEU A 346 -4.40 18.52 -7.91
CA LEU A 346 -4.02 18.26 -9.29
C LEU A 346 -5.15 18.73 -10.23
N ARG A 347 -4.83 19.05 -11.48
CA ARG A 347 -5.79 19.52 -12.49
C ARG A 347 -6.06 18.44 -13.51
N LEU A 348 -7.27 17.85 -13.43
CA LEU A 348 -7.77 16.84 -14.36
C LEU A 348 -8.13 17.50 -15.69
N PHE A 349 -7.63 16.98 -16.81
CA PHE A 349 -7.97 17.50 -18.14
C PHE A 349 -8.51 16.43 -19.10
N GLY A 350 -8.45 15.15 -18.73
CA GLY A 350 -8.93 14.06 -19.56
C GLY A 350 -8.88 12.70 -18.86
N HIS A 351 -9.31 11.67 -19.59
CA HIS A 351 -9.33 10.30 -19.13
C HIS A 351 -9.26 9.32 -20.31
N ALA A 352 -9.00 8.04 -20.01
CA ALA A 352 -9.06 6.97 -20.99
C ALA A 352 -10.50 6.53 -21.30
N GLY A 353 -10.72 5.94 -22.49
CA GLY A 353 -11.92 5.18 -22.87
C GLY A 353 -13.22 5.92 -23.18
N GLY A 354 -13.21 7.26 -23.26
CA GLY A 354 -14.40 8.02 -23.64
C GLY A 354 -15.63 7.65 -22.80
N ASP A 355 -16.77 7.42 -23.44
CA ASP A 355 -18.04 7.16 -22.76
C ASP A 355 -18.06 5.84 -21.93
N ALA A 356 -17.09 4.95 -22.14
CA ALA A 356 -16.99 3.69 -21.40
C ALA A 356 -16.22 3.83 -20.06
N ALA A 357 -15.70 5.02 -19.75
CA ALA A 357 -14.91 5.25 -18.54
C ALA A 357 -15.77 5.17 -17.27
N ALA A 358 -15.34 4.37 -16.30
CA ALA A 358 -15.91 4.33 -14.95
C ALA A 358 -15.09 5.18 -13.98
N PRO A 359 -15.65 5.72 -12.88
CA PRO A 359 -14.90 6.42 -11.83
C PRO A 359 -13.71 5.61 -11.30
N SER A 360 -12.61 6.30 -11.01
CA SER A 360 -11.37 5.69 -10.48
C SER A 360 -11.12 6.16 -9.05
N TYR A 361 -10.76 5.24 -8.15
CA TYR A 361 -10.36 5.61 -6.78
C TYR A 361 -8.84 5.81 -6.73
N ILE A 362 -8.41 7.07 -6.78
CA ILE A 362 -6.99 7.42 -6.75
C ILE A 362 -6.54 7.62 -5.31
N GLN A 363 -5.62 6.76 -4.89
CA GLN A 363 -4.99 6.76 -3.58
C GLN A 363 -3.75 7.66 -3.57
N VAL A 364 -3.45 8.20 -2.40
CA VAL A 364 -2.19 8.91 -2.12
C VAL A 364 -1.36 8.07 -1.17
N LEU A 365 -0.08 7.92 -1.50
CA LEU A 365 0.89 7.16 -0.74
C LEU A 365 2.06 8.05 -0.37
N SER A 366 2.53 7.95 0.87
CA SER A 366 3.77 8.58 1.30
C SER A 366 4.98 7.82 0.75
N ILE A 367 6.04 8.57 0.44
CA ILE A 367 7.32 8.04 -0.03
C ILE A 367 8.41 8.49 0.94
N ASP A 368 9.27 7.57 1.36
CA ASP A 368 10.30 7.81 2.38
C ASP A 368 11.72 7.89 1.82
N GLN A 369 11.89 7.61 0.52
CA GLN A 369 13.17 7.71 -0.19
C GLN A 369 13.15 8.84 -1.22
N ASP A 370 14.32 9.42 -1.45
CA ASP A 370 14.49 10.44 -2.47
C ASP A 370 14.59 9.81 -3.86
N TRP A 371 14.29 10.59 -4.89
CA TRP A 371 14.35 10.16 -6.28
C TRP A 371 14.63 11.36 -7.20
N SER A 372 15.15 11.08 -8.39
CA SER A 372 15.46 12.09 -9.40
C SER A 372 14.63 11.87 -10.65
N GLU A 373 13.99 12.94 -11.12
CA GLU A 373 13.10 12.93 -12.27
C GLU A 373 13.75 12.38 -13.55
N ASN A 374 15.03 12.71 -13.79
CA ASN A 374 15.75 12.27 -15.00
C ASN A 374 16.15 10.79 -15.00
N THR A 375 15.94 10.08 -13.90
CA THR A 375 16.39 8.70 -13.73
C THR A 375 15.33 7.75 -13.19
N ILE A 376 14.21 8.27 -12.69
CA ILE A 376 13.14 7.46 -12.12
C ILE A 376 12.43 6.67 -13.21
N THR A 377 12.20 5.38 -12.95
CA THR A 377 11.53 4.43 -13.83
C THR A 377 10.60 3.57 -12.99
N TRP A 378 9.79 2.71 -13.62
CA TRP A 378 8.98 1.74 -12.86
C TRP A 378 9.83 0.84 -11.95
N ASN A 379 10.99 0.38 -12.45
CA ASN A 379 11.84 -0.60 -11.76
C ASN A 379 12.72 0.00 -10.65
N ASN A 380 12.93 1.32 -10.62
CA ASN A 380 13.76 1.96 -9.59
C ASN A 380 13.02 3.02 -8.75
N ALA A 381 11.73 3.27 -9.03
CA ALA A 381 10.94 4.19 -8.24
C ALA A 381 10.83 3.71 -6.79
N PRO A 382 10.93 4.64 -5.81
CA PRO A 382 10.73 4.30 -4.41
C PRO A 382 9.42 3.56 -4.14
N LEU A 383 9.47 2.60 -3.23
CA LEU A 383 8.27 1.89 -2.77
C LEU A 383 7.41 2.80 -1.88
N ALA A 384 6.12 2.49 -1.82
CA ALA A 384 5.19 3.15 -0.89
C ALA A 384 5.61 2.90 0.57
N ALA A 385 5.77 3.95 1.35
CA ALA A 385 5.95 3.85 2.80
C ALA A 385 4.61 3.57 3.49
N GLU A 386 3.56 4.34 3.16
CA GLU A 386 2.22 4.18 3.72
C GLU A 386 1.15 4.74 2.79
N ASN A 387 0.06 4.00 2.54
CA ASN A 387 -1.14 4.54 1.88
C ASN A 387 -1.97 5.39 2.85
N LEU A 388 -2.37 6.59 2.45
CA LEU A 388 -2.99 7.60 3.34
C LEU A 388 -4.51 7.69 3.18
N GLY A 389 -5.06 7.04 2.16
CA GLY A 389 -6.43 7.20 1.70
C GLY A 389 -6.45 7.62 0.23
N GLY A 390 -7.58 8.15 -0.24
CA GLY A 390 -7.79 8.47 -1.64
C GLY A 390 -9.12 9.16 -1.88
N GLN A 391 -9.38 9.50 -3.15
CA GLN A 391 -10.61 10.14 -3.59
C GLN A 391 -11.07 9.57 -4.93
N TRP A 392 -12.39 9.47 -5.09
CA TRP A 392 -13.02 9.14 -6.37
C TRP A 392 -12.83 10.26 -7.38
N VAL A 393 -12.32 9.90 -8.55
CA VAL A 393 -12.15 10.79 -9.70
C VAL A 393 -13.05 10.31 -10.84
N ASN A 394 -14.14 11.04 -11.03
CA ASN A 394 -15.07 10.79 -12.11
C ASN A 394 -14.41 11.05 -13.47
N PRO A 395 -14.84 10.34 -14.54
CA PRO A 395 -14.50 10.72 -15.90
C PRO A 395 -14.89 12.18 -16.15
N MET A 396 -14.06 12.88 -16.93
CA MET A 396 -14.29 14.27 -17.24
C MET A 396 -15.33 14.41 -18.35
N VAL A 397 -16.47 15.02 -18.03
CA VAL A 397 -17.47 15.39 -19.04
C VAL A 397 -17.10 16.75 -19.61
N ASN A 398 -16.83 16.81 -20.92
CA ASN A 398 -16.37 17.99 -21.66
C ASN A 398 -15.01 18.54 -21.19
N PRO A 399 -13.90 18.20 -21.88
CA PRO A 399 -12.58 18.76 -21.58
C PRO A 399 -12.62 20.29 -21.61
N VAL A 400 -12.34 20.91 -20.46
CA VAL A 400 -12.27 22.37 -20.29
C VAL A 400 -10.90 22.75 -19.78
N TYR A 401 -10.30 23.77 -20.39
CA TYR A 401 -9.13 24.42 -19.85
C TYR A 401 -9.55 25.40 -18.74
N PRO A 402 -8.87 25.48 -17.58
CA PRO A 402 -7.57 24.91 -17.20
C PRO A 402 -7.66 23.55 -16.46
N GLY A 403 -8.70 22.75 -16.70
CA GLY A 403 -8.93 21.47 -16.02
C GLY A 403 -9.65 21.61 -14.67
N ILE A 404 -10.26 20.50 -14.25
CA ILE A 404 -11.02 20.41 -12.99
C ILE A 404 -10.04 20.16 -11.84
N PRO A 405 -10.07 20.97 -10.76
CA PRO A 405 -9.22 20.73 -9.60
C PRO A 405 -9.73 19.53 -8.81
N ILE A 406 -8.86 18.55 -8.59
CA ILE A 406 -9.09 17.38 -7.73
C ILE A 406 -8.12 17.46 -6.57
N SER A 407 -8.60 17.29 -5.34
CA SER A 407 -7.80 17.52 -4.13
C SER A 407 -7.80 16.32 -3.21
N TRP A 408 -6.64 16.03 -2.61
CA TRP A 408 -6.45 14.97 -1.63
C TRP A 408 -5.94 15.56 -0.31
N ASP A 409 -6.48 15.05 0.80
CA ASP A 409 -5.95 15.34 2.13
C ASP A 409 -4.62 14.59 2.32
N VAL A 410 -3.56 15.35 2.57
CA VAL A 410 -2.22 14.83 2.84
C VAL A 410 -1.69 15.34 4.19
N SER A 411 -2.58 15.82 5.06
CA SER A 411 -2.24 16.48 6.33
C SER A 411 -1.31 15.65 7.19
N ARG A 412 -1.56 14.34 7.25
CA ARG A 412 -0.72 13.41 8.00
C ARG A 412 0.71 13.33 7.45
N ALA A 413 0.87 13.03 6.15
CA ALA A 413 2.20 12.95 5.55
C ALA A 413 2.93 14.29 5.55
N ALA A 414 2.21 15.41 5.39
CA ALA A 414 2.79 16.74 5.51
C ALA A 414 3.30 17.03 6.93
N ALA A 415 2.54 16.64 7.96
CA ALA A 415 2.97 16.77 9.36
C ALA A 415 4.20 15.92 9.65
N GLU A 416 4.25 14.69 9.14
CA GLU A 416 5.39 13.78 9.30
C GLU A 416 6.64 14.32 8.57
N ALA A 417 6.50 14.74 7.31
CA ALA A 417 7.58 15.35 6.54
C ALA A 417 8.15 16.60 7.23
N TYR A 418 7.27 17.49 7.71
CA TYR A 418 7.66 18.68 8.46
C TYR A 418 8.39 18.34 9.77
N ALA A 419 7.87 17.39 10.56
CA ALA A 419 8.50 16.96 11.80
C ALA A 419 9.90 16.35 11.58
N ASN A 420 10.11 15.69 10.44
CA ASN A 420 11.39 15.09 10.06
C ASN A 420 12.33 16.05 9.30
N GLY A 421 11.90 17.31 9.05
CA GLY A 421 12.68 18.27 8.26
C GLY A 421 12.94 17.81 6.82
N GLN A 422 12.01 17.04 6.24
CA GLN A 422 12.11 16.49 4.88
C GLN A 422 11.08 17.15 3.94
N PRO A 423 11.32 17.12 2.62
CA PRO A 423 10.26 17.37 1.64
C PRO A 423 9.08 16.41 1.83
N LEU A 424 7.87 16.86 1.49
CA LEU A 424 6.72 15.99 1.37
C LEU A 424 6.82 15.24 0.04
N ARG A 425 7.11 13.94 0.11
CA ARG A 425 7.22 13.06 -1.06
C ARG A 425 6.00 12.15 -1.14
N LEU A 426 5.35 12.13 -2.29
CA LEU A 426 4.09 11.43 -2.50
C LEU A 426 4.10 10.64 -3.81
N ALA A 427 3.32 9.57 -3.83
CA ALA A 427 2.90 8.87 -5.04
C ALA A 427 1.37 8.82 -5.13
N PHE A 428 0.84 8.86 -6.34
CA PHE A 428 -0.57 8.69 -6.65
C PHE A 428 -0.75 7.45 -7.51
N TYR A 429 -1.63 6.56 -7.07
CA TYR A 429 -1.93 5.32 -7.77
C TYR A 429 -3.35 4.86 -7.50
N SER A 430 -3.91 4.03 -8.36
CA SER A 430 -5.22 3.42 -8.15
C SER A 430 -5.11 1.91 -8.03
N ALA A 431 -6.21 1.29 -7.62
CA ALA A 431 -6.37 -0.16 -7.56
C ALA A 431 -7.54 -0.61 -8.44
N ASP A 432 -7.90 0.15 -9.48
CA ASP A 432 -9.16 -0.03 -10.19
C ASP A 432 -9.31 -1.44 -10.80
N SER A 433 -10.56 -1.81 -11.07
CA SER A 433 -10.90 -3.07 -11.75
C SER A 433 -11.18 -2.82 -13.23
N ASP A 434 -11.96 -1.79 -13.52
CA ASP A 434 -12.46 -1.51 -14.86
C ASP A 434 -11.35 -1.12 -15.84
N TYR A 435 -11.51 -1.53 -17.11
CA TYR A 435 -10.74 -0.93 -18.19
C TYR A 435 -11.02 0.58 -18.27
N HIS A 436 -10.14 1.31 -18.94
CA HIS A 436 -10.29 2.76 -19.15
C HIS A 436 -10.33 3.60 -17.86
N SER A 437 -9.72 3.09 -16.80
CA SER A 437 -9.59 3.77 -15.51
C SER A 437 -8.65 5.00 -15.53
N GLY A 438 -7.83 5.16 -16.58
CA GLY A 438 -6.82 6.21 -16.68
C GLY A 438 -7.37 7.63 -16.48
N ARG A 439 -6.66 8.43 -15.70
CA ARG A 439 -6.96 9.85 -15.43
C ARG A 439 -5.76 10.71 -15.70
N TYR A 440 -5.95 11.75 -16.51
CA TYR A 440 -4.87 12.59 -17.01
C TYR A 440 -4.82 13.92 -16.27
N PHE A 441 -3.65 14.22 -15.70
CA PHE A 441 -3.40 15.45 -14.94
C PHE A 441 -2.19 16.19 -15.50
N TYR A 442 -2.14 17.51 -15.29
CA TYR A 442 -0.97 18.31 -15.65
C TYR A 442 0.17 18.14 -14.64
N THR A 443 1.41 18.23 -15.13
CA THR A 443 2.65 18.13 -14.33
C THR A 443 3.21 19.49 -13.93
N SER A 444 4.29 19.47 -13.17
CA SER A 444 5.09 20.63 -12.76
C SER A 444 5.85 21.26 -13.94
N ASP A 445 6.21 20.47 -14.96
CA ASP A 445 6.84 20.94 -16.21
C ASP A 445 5.87 21.56 -17.21
N ASN A 446 4.57 21.58 -16.90
CA ASN A 446 3.60 22.21 -17.79
C ASN A 446 3.96 23.69 -18.01
N VAL A 447 3.92 24.14 -19.27
CA VAL A 447 4.29 25.51 -19.63
C VAL A 447 3.39 26.55 -18.98
N ASP A 448 2.13 26.21 -18.72
CA ASP A 448 1.22 27.09 -18.01
C ASP A 448 1.30 26.84 -16.50
N ALA A 449 1.86 27.81 -15.78
CA ALA A 449 1.99 27.73 -14.35
C ALA A 449 0.64 27.53 -13.64
N GLN A 450 -0.50 27.95 -14.20
CA GLN A 450 -1.80 27.91 -13.54
C GLN A 450 -2.34 26.49 -13.33
N VAL A 451 -1.90 25.51 -14.14
CA VAL A 451 -2.38 24.12 -14.07
C VAL A 451 -1.50 23.18 -13.25
N ARG A 452 -0.29 23.61 -12.92
CA ARG A 452 0.70 22.80 -12.19
C ARG A 452 0.18 22.34 -10.82
N PRO A 453 0.64 21.18 -10.32
CA PRO A 453 0.35 20.68 -8.97
C PRO A 453 0.57 21.74 -7.88
N ILE A 454 -0.31 21.73 -6.87
CA ILE A 454 -0.26 22.68 -5.76
C ILE A 454 -0.34 21.92 -4.44
N LEU A 455 0.55 22.23 -3.50
CA LEU A 455 0.39 21.89 -2.10
C LEU A 455 -0.04 23.15 -1.33
N THR A 456 -1.10 23.05 -0.54
CA THR A 456 -1.53 24.10 0.41
C THR A 456 -1.47 23.54 1.82
N VAL A 457 -0.72 24.19 2.72
CA VAL A 457 -0.54 23.76 4.12
C VAL A 457 -0.95 24.89 5.05
N THR A 458 -1.93 24.63 5.91
CA THR A 458 -2.27 25.54 7.02
C THR A 458 -1.47 25.14 8.25
N TRP A 459 -0.83 26.11 8.89
CA TRP A 459 -0.02 25.88 10.09
C TRP A 459 -0.35 26.90 11.18
N GLY A 460 -0.05 26.53 12.42
CA GLY A 460 -0.39 27.32 13.59
C GLY A 460 0.55 27.15 14.77
N ASP A 461 0.32 27.94 15.81
CA ASP A 461 0.96 27.76 17.10
C ASP A 461 0.17 26.75 17.92
N ALA A 462 0.86 25.78 18.53
CA ALA A 462 0.23 24.90 19.49
C ALA A 462 -0.38 25.73 20.64
N LEU A 463 -1.62 25.43 20.99
CA LEU A 463 -2.24 25.98 22.19
C LEU A 463 -1.63 25.26 23.39
N VAL A 464 -0.97 26.01 24.27
CA VAL A 464 -0.55 25.49 25.58
C VAL A 464 -1.83 25.30 26.39
N LEU A 465 -2.13 24.05 26.75
CA LEU A 465 -3.22 23.71 27.66
C LEU A 465 -2.75 23.83 29.11
#